data_AF-A0A0Q5F6D1-F1
#
_entry.id   AF-A0A0Q5F6D1-F1
#
_cell.length_a   1.000
_cell.length_b   1.000
_cell.length_c   1.000
_cell.angle_alpha   90.00
_cell.angle_beta   90.00
_cell.angle_gamma   90.00
#
_symmetry.space_group_name_H-M   'P 1'
#
loop_
_entity.id
_entity.type
_entity.pdbx_description
1 polymer ?
#
loop_
_entity_poly.entity_id
_entity_poly.type
_entity_poly.pdbx_seq_one_letter_code
_entity_poly.pdbx_strand_id
1 'polypeptide(L)'
;MGSEFFKHPAKRLDREFRAMGADRVERTSANVTYRFPDGARRLVPTNITAGKARLILRSMQDRYGATNFDPLGFTEKRPGAPVIDLERLSTSEHARERFDLMRRQADLTFQEVLIALRAPTRVLWATNHAAWLYVGDRIAVSAVTDSTGFACIRTVLWTSQELWDQNPRPEKGERL
;
A
#
# COMPACT_ATOMS: atom_id res chain seq x y z
N MET A 1 -18.14 15.05 16.39
CA MET A 1 -17.20 13.91 16.42
C MET A 1 -16.18 14.08 15.30
N GLY A 2 -14.91 14.43 15.56
CA GLY A 2 -14.03 14.73 14.41
C GLY A 2 -12.57 15.12 14.64
N SER A 3 -11.90 14.66 15.69
CA SER A 3 -10.50 15.05 15.96
C SER A 3 -9.46 13.93 15.80
N GLU A 4 -9.83 12.65 15.81
CA GLU A 4 -8.83 11.57 15.82
C GLU A 4 -8.26 11.16 14.44
N PHE A 5 -8.95 11.49 13.35
CA PHE A 5 -8.59 11.04 12.00
C PHE A 5 -7.30 11.67 11.42
N PHE A 6 -6.75 12.69 12.09
CA PHE A 6 -5.62 13.49 11.61
C PHE A 6 -4.54 13.69 12.69
N LYS A 7 -4.18 12.63 13.44
CA LYS A 7 -3.06 12.69 14.42
C LYS A 7 -1.72 13.11 13.77
N HIS A 8 -1.51 12.78 12.49
CA HIS A 8 -0.34 13.23 11.71
C HIS A 8 -0.73 13.74 10.31
N PRO A 9 -1.15 15.00 10.18
CA PRO A 9 -1.74 15.54 8.95
C PRO A 9 -0.84 15.48 7.71
N ALA A 10 0.43 15.86 7.86
CA ALA A 10 1.38 15.82 6.75
C ALA A 10 1.62 14.39 6.23
N LYS A 11 1.72 13.41 7.15
CA LYS A 11 1.91 12.00 6.80
C LYS A 11 0.68 11.41 6.10
N ARG A 12 -0.53 11.86 6.47
CA ARG A 12 -1.76 11.46 5.76
C ARG A 12 -1.75 12.00 4.34
N LEU A 13 -1.55 13.32 4.17
CA LEU A 13 -1.52 13.95 2.85
C LEU A 13 -0.51 13.31 1.92
N ASP A 14 0.70 13.02 2.43
CA ASP A 14 1.72 12.31 1.68
C ASP A 14 1.23 10.99 1.08
N ARG A 15 0.59 10.15 1.91
CA ARG A 15 0.08 8.86 1.48
C ARG A 15 -1.03 9.00 0.43
N GLU A 16 -1.98 9.90 0.66
CA GLU A 16 -3.10 10.08 -0.27
C GLU A 16 -2.65 10.73 -1.59
N PHE A 17 -1.72 11.68 -1.56
CA PHE A 17 -1.17 12.30 -2.76
C PHE A 17 -0.42 11.28 -3.60
N ARG A 18 0.39 10.45 -2.95
CA ARG A 18 1.06 9.33 -3.60
C ARG A 18 0.05 8.37 -4.24
N ALA A 19 -1.04 8.04 -3.54
CA ALA A 19 -2.11 7.20 -4.09
C ALA A 19 -2.80 7.82 -5.32
N MET A 20 -2.78 9.16 -5.46
CA MET A 20 -3.22 9.90 -6.65
C MET A 20 -2.12 10.03 -7.73
N GLY A 21 -1.03 9.26 -7.63
CA GLY A 21 0.07 9.28 -8.59
C GLY A 21 1.03 10.47 -8.42
N ALA A 22 1.03 11.17 -7.28
CA ALA A 22 1.96 12.27 -7.06
C ALA A 22 3.33 11.80 -6.54
N ASP A 23 4.39 12.33 -7.13
CA ASP A 23 5.77 12.12 -6.70
C ASP A 23 6.22 13.22 -5.73
N ARG A 24 7.09 12.86 -4.78
CA ARG A 24 7.84 13.87 -4.00
C ARG A 24 9.00 14.37 -4.85
N VAL A 25 9.04 15.67 -5.13
CA VAL A 25 10.11 16.27 -5.92
C VAL A 25 11.09 17.07 -5.08
N GLU A 26 10.65 17.55 -3.92
CA GLU A 26 11.50 18.33 -3.02
C GLU A 26 11.02 18.18 -1.57
N ARG A 27 11.97 18.17 -0.63
CA ARG A 27 11.69 18.18 0.80
C ARG A 27 12.66 19.10 1.51
N THR A 28 12.11 20.09 2.20
CA THR A 28 12.83 20.95 3.14
C THR A 28 12.40 20.64 4.58
N SER A 29 13.01 21.32 5.55
CA SER A 29 12.55 21.27 6.95
C SER A 29 11.15 21.86 7.13
N ALA A 30 10.76 22.82 6.28
CA ALA A 30 9.50 23.56 6.39
C ALA A 30 8.36 22.96 5.55
N ASN A 31 8.67 22.26 4.45
CA ASN A 31 7.67 21.79 3.51
C ASN A 31 8.11 20.60 2.67
N VAL A 32 7.14 19.93 2.06
CA VAL A 32 7.33 18.89 1.05
C VAL A 32 6.58 19.31 -0.21
N THR A 33 7.24 19.27 -1.36
CA THR A 33 6.65 19.57 -2.66
C THR A 33 6.34 18.27 -3.40
N TYR A 34 5.11 18.16 -3.87
CA TYR A 34 4.60 17.06 -4.66
C TYR A 34 4.35 17.51 -6.09
N ARG A 35 4.65 16.65 -7.07
CA ARG A 35 4.29 16.83 -8.48
C ARG A 35 3.28 15.77 -8.86
N PHE A 36 2.11 16.20 -9.33
CA PHE A 36 1.03 15.34 -9.79
C PHE A 36 1.22 14.94 -11.27
N PRO A 37 0.48 13.93 -11.76
CA PRO A 37 0.65 13.41 -13.13
C PRO A 37 0.45 14.46 -14.25
N ASP A 38 -0.37 15.47 -14.01
CA ASP A 38 -0.61 16.60 -14.93
C ASP A 38 0.49 17.68 -14.87
N GLY A 39 1.57 17.43 -14.11
CA GLY A 39 2.67 18.36 -13.88
C GLY A 39 2.38 19.41 -12.80
N ALA A 40 1.18 19.46 -12.23
CA ALA A 40 0.86 20.42 -11.19
C ALA A 40 1.68 20.16 -9.93
N ARG A 41 2.12 21.26 -9.28
CA ARG A 41 2.89 21.19 -8.04
C ARG A 41 2.06 21.59 -6.84
N ARG A 42 2.25 20.87 -5.74
CA ARG A 42 1.60 21.16 -4.45
C ARG A 42 2.61 21.16 -3.33
N LEU A 43 2.70 22.28 -2.62
CA LEU A 43 3.55 22.44 -1.46
C LEU A 43 2.73 22.17 -0.19
N VAL A 44 3.21 21.29 0.66
CA VAL A 44 2.58 20.92 1.94
C VAL A 44 3.52 21.27 3.08
N PRO A 45 3.15 22.20 3.99
CA PRO A 45 3.94 22.50 5.17
C PRO A 45 4.09 21.29 6.10
N THR A 46 5.26 21.13 6.72
CA THR A 46 5.52 20.01 7.66
C THR A 46 4.69 20.13 8.94
N ASN A 47 4.32 21.35 9.34
CA ASN A 47 3.50 21.67 10.51
C ASN A 47 2.01 21.92 10.18
N ILE A 48 1.51 21.40 9.05
CA ILE A 48 0.13 21.63 8.61
C ILE A 48 -0.90 21.13 9.64
N THR A 49 -1.93 21.94 9.89
CA THR A 49 -3.04 21.59 10.78
C THR A 49 -4.01 20.61 10.12
N ALA A 50 -4.73 19.83 10.93
CA ALA A 50 -5.72 18.87 10.46
C ALA A 50 -6.78 19.50 9.54
N GLY A 51 -7.29 20.69 9.88
CA GLY A 51 -8.30 21.39 9.09
C GLY A 51 -7.80 21.79 7.69
N LYS A 52 -6.61 22.41 7.63
CA LYS A 52 -5.99 22.76 6.34
C LYS A 52 -5.67 21.52 5.50
N ALA A 53 -5.18 20.46 6.15
CA ALA A 53 -4.88 19.22 5.47
C ALA A 53 -6.14 18.56 4.87
N ARG A 54 -7.29 18.60 5.56
CA ARG A 54 -8.56 18.13 5.00
C ARG A 54 -9.00 18.91 3.77
N LEU A 55 -8.90 20.25 3.81
CA LEU A 55 -9.28 21.09 2.67
C LEU A 55 -8.39 20.81 1.46
N ILE A 56 -7.08 20.70 1.69
CA ILE A 56 -6.12 20.33 0.64
C ILE A 56 -6.45 18.95 0.09
N LEU A 57 -6.67 17.95 0.95
CA LEU A 57 -6.97 16.59 0.53
C LEU A 57 -8.24 16.55 -0.32
N ARG A 58 -9.33 17.18 0.14
CA ARG A 58 -10.60 17.25 -0.59
C ARG A 58 -10.41 17.89 -1.97
N SER A 59 -9.73 19.02 -2.05
CA SER A 59 -9.44 19.70 -3.33
C SER A 59 -8.62 18.83 -4.28
N MET A 60 -7.70 18.01 -3.78
CA MET A 60 -6.92 17.09 -4.63
C MET A 60 -7.72 15.83 -4.98
N GLN A 61 -8.62 15.36 -4.11
CA GLN A 61 -9.58 14.30 -4.43
C GLN A 61 -10.59 14.75 -5.48
N ASP A 62 -11.07 15.99 -5.43
CA ASP A 62 -11.97 16.52 -6.47
C ASP A 62 -11.27 16.61 -7.83
N ARG A 63 -9.96 16.86 -7.85
CA ARG A 63 -9.16 17.04 -9.07
C ARG A 63 -8.55 15.73 -9.62
N TYR A 64 -8.13 14.84 -8.74
CA TYR A 64 -7.38 13.62 -9.06
C TYR A 64 -7.99 12.36 -8.46
N GLY A 65 -9.04 12.46 -7.63
CA GLY A 65 -9.63 11.32 -6.92
C GLY A 65 -10.36 10.31 -7.79
N ALA A 66 -10.28 10.47 -9.12
CA ALA A 66 -10.67 9.46 -10.11
C ALA A 66 -9.47 8.75 -10.76
N THR A 67 -8.22 9.04 -10.40
CA THR A 67 -7.10 8.21 -10.87
C THR A 67 -7.15 6.90 -10.10
N ASN A 68 -7.55 5.83 -10.82
CA ASN A 68 -7.41 4.42 -10.45
C ASN A 68 -6.21 4.25 -9.51
N PHE A 69 -6.47 4.03 -8.22
CA PHE A 69 -5.40 3.70 -7.28
C PHE A 69 -4.78 2.39 -7.78
N ASP A 70 -3.57 2.45 -8.32
CA ASP A 70 -2.84 1.22 -8.65
C ASP A 70 -2.29 0.65 -7.33
N PRO A 71 -2.80 -0.49 -6.83
CA PRO A 71 -2.32 -1.07 -5.58
C PRO A 71 -0.84 -1.46 -5.64
N LEU A 72 -0.27 -1.53 -6.85
CA LEU A 72 1.11 -1.85 -7.13
C LEU A 72 1.90 -0.64 -7.66
N GLY A 73 1.34 0.58 -7.64
CA GLY A 73 1.93 1.78 -8.24
C GLY A 73 3.26 2.25 -7.64
N PHE A 74 3.69 1.71 -6.49
CA PHE A 74 5.01 1.98 -5.88
C PHE A 74 6.02 0.86 -6.10
N THR A 75 5.80 0.04 -7.11
CA THR A 75 6.62 -1.13 -7.38
C THR A 75 7.47 -0.98 -8.63
N GLU A 76 8.62 -1.63 -8.62
CA GLU A 76 9.55 -1.65 -9.76
C GLU A 76 10.01 -3.08 -10.06
N LYS A 77 10.41 -3.33 -11.31
CA LYS A 77 11.08 -4.58 -11.68
C LYS A 77 12.53 -4.50 -11.19
N ARG A 78 12.94 -5.45 -10.35
CA ARG A 78 14.30 -5.54 -9.85
C ARG A 78 14.82 -6.98 -10.01
N PRO A 79 16.07 -7.19 -10.47
CA PRO A 79 16.66 -8.52 -10.53
C PRO A 79 16.97 -9.06 -9.13
N GLY A 80 17.11 -10.38 -9.02
CA GLY A 80 17.55 -11.04 -7.77
C GLY A 80 16.43 -11.23 -6.74
N ALA A 81 15.18 -11.35 -7.18
CA ALA A 81 14.12 -11.79 -6.29
C ALA A 81 14.44 -13.17 -5.70
N PRO A 82 14.37 -13.36 -4.38
CA PRO A 82 14.68 -14.62 -3.74
C PRO A 82 13.59 -15.65 -4.05
N VAL A 83 13.99 -16.91 -4.20
CA VAL A 83 13.05 -18.03 -4.20
C VAL A 83 12.64 -18.28 -2.76
N ILE A 84 11.34 -18.36 -2.51
CA ILE A 84 10.80 -18.54 -1.15
C ILE A 84 10.80 -20.03 -0.82
N ASP A 85 11.54 -20.39 0.23
CA ASP A 85 11.40 -21.69 0.88
C ASP A 85 10.14 -21.67 1.75
N LEU A 86 9.16 -22.49 1.36
CA LEU A 86 7.88 -22.56 2.06
C LEU A 86 7.92 -23.35 3.35
N GLU A 87 8.91 -24.24 3.52
CA GLU A 87 9.11 -24.95 4.78
C GLU A 87 9.65 -24.00 5.86
N ARG A 88 10.21 -22.86 5.44
CA ARG A 88 10.80 -21.82 6.30
C ARG A 88 10.03 -20.50 6.21
N LEU A 89 8.71 -20.60 6.09
CA LEU A 89 7.80 -19.48 5.97
C LEU A 89 7.19 -19.09 7.32
N SER A 90 7.21 -17.81 7.62
CA SER A 90 6.51 -17.21 8.77
C SER A 90 5.53 -16.13 8.30
N THR A 91 4.53 -15.86 9.13
CA THR A 91 3.57 -14.76 8.91
C THR A 91 3.64 -13.77 10.05
N SER A 92 3.76 -12.49 9.71
CA SER A 92 3.54 -11.41 10.67
C SER A 92 2.09 -11.36 11.12
N GLU A 93 1.83 -10.79 12.30
CA GLU A 93 0.47 -10.56 12.82
C GLU A 93 -0.38 -9.75 11.83
N HIS A 94 0.18 -8.67 11.29
CA HIS A 94 -0.49 -7.85 10.29
C HIS A 94 -0.89 -8.65 9.02
N ALA A 95 -0.06 -9.57 8.57
CA ALA A 95 -0.39 -10.42 7.44
C ALA A 95 -1.56 -11.37 7.75
N ARG A 96 -1.62 -11.91 8.98
CA ARG A 96 -2.73 -12.77 9.42
C ARG A 96 -4.05 -12.02 9.45
N GLU A 97 -4.08 -10.84 10.07
CA GLU A 97 -5.26 -9.97 10.08
C GLU A 97 -5.75 -9.64 8.67
N ARG A 98 -4.81 -9.31 7.77
CA ARG A 98 -5.13 -9.01 6.37
C ARG A 98 -5.68 -10.22 5.63
N PHE A 99 -5.08 -11.39 5.82
CA PHE A 99 -5.57 -12.63 5.24
C PHE A 99 -6.97 -12.96 5.75
N ASP A 100 -7.21 -12.88 7.06
CA ASP A 100 -8.52 -13.18 7.65
C ASP A 100 -9.62 -12.26 7.14
N LEU A 101 -9.32 -10.97 6.99
CA LEU A 101 -10.24 -10.01 6.37
C LEU A 101 -10.54 -10.39 4.92
N MET A 102 -9.52 -10.64 4.10
CA MET A 102 -9.69 -10.99 2.68
C MET A 102 -10.43 -12.32 2.51
N ARG A 103 -10.21 -13.28 3.43
CA ARG A 103 -10.95 -14.54 3.50
C ARG A 103 -12.44 -14.31 3.74
N ARG A 104 -12.80 -13.44 4.68
CA ARG A 104 -14.21 -13.13 4.97
C ARG A 104 -14.88 -12.33 3.86
N GLN A 105 -14.14 -11.50 3.15
CA GLN A 105 -14.70 -10.62 2.11
C GLN A 105 -14.91 -11.35 0.77
N ALA A 106 -13.97 -12.21 0.38
CA ALA A 106 -13.97 -12.79 -0.96
C ALA A 106 -13.44 -14.23 -1.01
N ASP A 107 -13.61 -14.97 0.09
CA ASP A 107 -13.24 -16.38 0.26
C ASP A 107 -11.79 -16.70 -0.14
N LEU A 108 -10.87 -15.77 0.18
CA LEU A 108 -9.45 -15.98 -0.06
C LEU A 108 -8.94 -17.21 0.69
N THR A 109 -8.35 -18.14 -0.06
CA THR A 109 -7.79 -19.38 0.47
C THR A 109 -6.30 -19.25 0.75
N PHE A 110 -5.78 -20.05 1.69
CA PHE A 110 -4.34 -20.12 1.92
C PHE A 110 -3.59 -20.71 0.70
N GLN A 111 -4.27 -21.54 -0.09
CA GLN A 111 -3.72 -22.09 -1.33
C GLN A 111 -3.41 -20.99 -2.35
N GLU A 112 -4.24 -19.95 -2.48
CA GLU A 112 -3.94 -18.79 -3.34
C GLU A 112 -2.65 -18.07 -2.89
N VAL A 113 -2.40 -17.96 -1.59
CA VAL A 113 -1.15 -17.39 -1.05
C VAL A 113 0.05 -18.26 -1.43
N LEU A 114 -0.05 -19.59 -1.27
CA LEU A 114 1.02 -20.50 -1.64
C LEU A 114 1.29 -20.51 -3.15
N ILE A 115 0.24 -20.45 -3.98
CA ILE A 115 0.38 -20.36 -5.44
C ILE A 115 1.09 -19.06 -5.82
N ALA A 116 0.68 -17.92 -5.25
CA ALA A 116 1.33 -16.64 -5.51
C ALA A 116 2.83 -16.68 -5.16
N LEU A 117 3.23 -17.38 -4.10
CA LEU A 117 4.64 -17.51 -3.70
C LEU A 117 5.42 -18.50 -4.58
N ARG A 118 4.82 -19.63 -5.00
CA ARG A 118 5.48 -20.68 -5.81
C ARG A 118 5.58 -20.31 -7.29
N ALA A 119 4.49 -19.80 -7.84
CA ALA A 119 4.30 -19.56 -9.26
C ALA A 119 3.65 -18.17 -9.49
N PRO A 120 4.33 -17.09 -9.07
CA PRO A 120 3.83 -15.74 -9.32
C PRO A 120 3.79 -15.46 -10.82
N THR A 121 2.75 -14.75 -11.28
CA THR A 121 2.69 -14.18 -12.63
C THR A 121 3.81 -13.15 -12.82
N ARG A 122 4.14 -12.40 -11.77
CA ARG A 122 5.25 -11.44 -11.73
C ARG A 122 5.78 -11.25 -10.32
N VAL A 123 7.06 -10.94 -10.21
CA VAL A 123 7.69 -10.53 -8.95
C VAL A 123 8.16 -9.09 -9.08
N LEU A 124 7.79 -8.26 -8.10
CA LEU A 124 8.05 -6.83 -8.10
C LEU A 124 8.70 -6.41 -6.78
N TRP A 125 9.47 -5.33 -6.77
CA TRP A 125 10.02 -4.75 -5.55
C TRP A 125 9.13 -3.59 -5.09
N ALA A 126 8.58 -3.65 -3.88
CA ALA A 126 7.81 -2.56 -3.28
C ALA A 126 8.74 -1.58 -2.56
N THR A 127 8.98 -0.43 -3.17
CA THR A 127 9.92 0.59 -2.65
C THR A 127 9.52 1.15 -1.28
N ASN A 128 8.22 1.27 -1.04
CA ASN A 128 7.66 1.79 0.21
C ASN A 128 7.73 0.80 1.39
N HIS A 129 7.84 -0.51 1.10
CA HIS A 129 7.86 -1.57 2.12
C HIS A 129 9.22 -2.27 2.22
N ALA A 130 10.17 -1.94 1.33
CA ALA A 130 11.45 -2.62 1.19
C ALA A 130 11.28 -4.15 1.19
N ALA A 131 10.32 -4.63 0.40
CA ALA A 131 9.91 -6.03 0.35
C ALA A 131 9.62 -6.45 -1.09
N TRP A 132 9.77 -7.75 -1.34
CA TRP A 132 9.36 -8.35 -2.61
C TRP A 132 7.86 -8.61 -2.60
N LEU A 133 7.20 -8.36 -3.72
CA LEU A 133 5.80 -8.69 -3.99
C LEU A 133 5.75 -9.84 -4.98
N TYR A 134 5.17 -10.94 -4.54
CA TYR A 134 4.88 -12.11 -5.37
C TYR A 134 3.43 -11.97 -5.82
N VAL A 135 3.24 -11.58 -7.08
CA VAL A 135 1.92 -11.21 -7.61
C VAL A 135 1.33 -12.44 -8.29
N GLY A 136 0.24 -12.96 -7.72
CA GLY A 136 -0.63 -13.96 -8.34
C GLY A 136 -1.73 -13.30 -9.16
N ASP A 137 -2.85 -14.00 -9.30
CA ASP A 137 -4.01 -13.52 -10.06
C ASP A 137 -4.76 -12.41 -9.30
N ARG A 138 -5.44 -12.78 -8.21
CA ARG A 138 -6.24 -11.85 -7.39
C ARG A 138 -5.43 -11.14 -6.30
N ILE A 139 -4.33 -11.75 -5.85
CA ILE A 139 -3.55 -11.24 -4.70
C ILE A 139 -2.07 -11.07 -5.00
N ALA A 140 -1.46 -10.12 -4.29
CA ALA A 140 -0.02 -9.97 -4.17
C ALA A 140 0.41 -10.23 -2.73
N VAL A 141 1.42 -11.07 -2.55
CA VAL A 141 1.99 -11.43 -1.25
C VAL A 141 3.28 -10.65 -1.05
N SER A 142 3.34 -9.83 -0.01
CA SER A 142 4.56 -9.10 0.36
C SER A 142 5.40 -9.94 1.31
N ALA A 143 6.63 -10.25 0.91
CA ALA A 143 7.56 -11.03 1.72
C ALA A 143 8.96 -10.41 1.77
N VAL A 144 9.63 -10.64 2.90
CA VAL A 144 11.05 -10.35 3.10
C VAL A 144 11.77 -11.64 3.42
N THR A 145 12.99 -11.79 2.91
CA THR A 145 13.87 -12.92 3.23
C THR A 145 15.09 -12.43 4.00
N ASP A 146 15.52 -13.18 5.00
CA ASP A 146 16.79 -12.92 5.67
C ASP A 146 17.97 -13.64 4.98
N SER A 147 19.18 -13.42 5.48
CA SER A 147 20.41 -14.03 4.96
C SER A 147 20.49 -15.54 5.16
N THR A 148 19.60 -16.13 5.98
CA THR A 148 19.56 -17.56 6.26
C THR A 148 18.52 -18.30 5.43
N GLY A 149 17.76 -17.57 4.60
CA GLY A 149 16.69 -18.10 3.75
C GLY A 149 15.32 -18.17 4.43
N PHE A 150 15.16 -17.67 5.67
CA PHE A 150 13.82 -17.57 6.27
C PHE A 150 13.02 -16.47 5.57
N ALA A 151 11.76 -16.78 5.25
CA ALA A 151 10.83 -15.86 4.63
C ALA A 151 9.76 -15.42 5.63
N CYS A 152 9.45 -14.12 5.65
CA CYS A 152 8.35 -13.57 6.44
C CYS A 152 7.36 -12.83 5.55
N ILE A 153 6.10 -13.28 5.55
CA ILE A 153 4.99 -12.57 4.92
C ILE A 153 4.63 -11.37 5.78
N ARG A 154 4.78 -10.18 5.19
CA ARG A 154 4.48 -8.88 5.82
C ARG A 154 3.04 -8.45 5.63
N THR A 155 2.44 -8.75 4.47
CA THR A 155 1.03 -8.43 4.19
C THR A 155 0.54 -9.15 2.92
N VAL A 156 -0.78 -9.13 2.72
CA VAL A 156 -1.46 -9.59 1.50
C VAL A 156 -2.35 -8.47 0.97
N LEU A 157 -2.32 -8.25 -0.34
CA LEU A 157 -2.94 -7.14 -1.05
C LEU A 157 -3.76 -7.66 -2.23
N TRP A 158 -4.83 -6.95 -2.62
CA TRP A 158 -5.47 -7.18 -3.91
C TRP A 158 -4.61 -6.61 -5.04
N THR A 159 -4.63 -7.26 -6.20
CA THR A 159 -3.79 -6.92 -7.37
C THR A 159 -4.38 -5.81 -8.24
N SER A 160 -5.67 -5.51 -8.11
CA SER A 160 -6.38 -4.53 -8.94
C SER A 160 -7.23 -3.56 -8.11
N GLN A 161 -7.46 -2.37 -8.67
CA GLN A 161 -8.34 -1.37 -8.09
C GLN A 161 -9.77 -1.89 -7.91
N GLU A 162 -10.28 -2.62 -8.90
CA GLU A 162 -11.62 -3.21 -8.85
C GLU A 162 -11.80 -4.14 -7.64
N LEU A 163 -10.83 -5.01 -7.37
CA LEU A 163 -10.87 -5.89 -6.20
C LEU A 163 -10.80 -5.09 -4.88
N TRP A 164 -10.11 -3.96 -4.86
CA TRP A 164 -10.12 -3.06 -3.72
C TRP A 164 -11.47 -2.38 -3.50
N ASP A 165 -12.11 -1.92 -4.58
CA ASP A 165 -13.41 -1.26 -4.52
C ASP A 165 -14.53 -2.21 -4.10
N GLN A 166 -14.47 -3.47 -4.56
CA GLN A 166 -15.39 -4.53 -4.14
C GLN A 166 -15.15 -4.99 -2.70
N ASN A 167 -13.94 -4.81 -2.16
CA ASN A 167 -13.53 -5.32 -0.85
C ASN A 167 -12.86 -4.22 -0.02
N PRO A 168 -13.60 -3.16 0.34
CA PRO A 168 -13.04 -2.01 1.03
C PRO A 168 -12.55 -2.39 2.43
N ARG A 169 -11.56 -1.67 2.95
CA ARG A 169 -11.10 -1.86 4.33
C ARG A 169 -12.14 -1.29 5.30
N PRO A 170 -12.43 -1.98 6.42
CA PRO A 170 -13.28 -1.43 7.47
C PRO A 170 -12.73 -0.10 7.99
N GLU A 171 -13.62 0.81 8.38
CA GLU A 171 -13.18 2.06 9.00
C GLU A 171 -12.56 1.77 10.38
N LYS A 172 -11.52 2.52 10.76
CA LYS A 172 -10.87 2.34 12.07
C LYS A 172 -11.90 2.55 13.19
N GLY A 173 -12.34 1.47 13.82
CA GLY A 173 -13.35 1.47 14.89
C GLY A 173 -14.40 0.37 14.73
N GLU A 174 -14.59 -0.13 13.50
CA GLU A 174 -15.39 -1.32 13.24
C GLU A 174 -14.55 -2.53 13.64
N ARG A 175 -14.98 -3.24 14.69
CA ARG A 175 -14.36 -4.52 15.06
C ARG A 175 -14.64 -5.54 13.96
N LEU A 176 -13.59 -6.25 13.55
CA LEU A 176 -13.68 -7.50 12.79
C LEU A 176 -14.33 -8.60 13.63
#